data_AF-A0A953B143-F1
#
_entry.id   AF-A0A953B143-F1
#
_cell.length_a   1.000
_cell.length_b   1.000
_cell.length_c   1.000
_cell.angle_alpha   90.00
_cell.angle_beta   90.00
_cell.angle_gamma   90.00
#
_symmetry.space_group_name_H-M   'P 1'
#
loop_
_entity.id
_entity.type
_entity.pdbx_description
1 polymer ?
#
loop_
_entity_poly.entity_id
_entity_poly.type
_entity_poly.pdbx_seq_one_letter_code
_entity_poly.pdbx_strand_id
1 'polypeptide(L)'
;MANTRSAAKRARQTARRTLRNRSVRTHLRHLQKRIRSAPSPSVDEIRRAISAIDKAAKRGIIHRNAANRRKAWLNKALVGAK
;
A
#
# COMPACT_ATOMS: atom_id res chain seq x y z
N MET A 1 -28.58 -3.46 -10.32
CA MET A 1 -28.72 -2.09 -10.87
C MET A 1 -28.77 -1.10 -9.71
N ALA A 2 -28.31 0.14 -9.91
CA ALA A 2 -28.41 1.19 -8.89
C ALA A 2 -29.79 1.86 -9.00
N ASN A 3 -30.79 1.28 -8.32
CA ASN A 3 -32.20 1.60 -8.55
C ASN A 3 -32.64 2.96 -7.97
N THR A 4 -31.78 3.63 -7.19
CA THR A 4 -32.05 4.95 -6.62
C THR A 4 -31.00 5.97 -7.05
N ARG A 5 -31.37 7.26 -7.10
CA ARG A 5 -30.44 8.35 -7.44
C ARG A 5 -29.21 8.38 -6.52
N SER A 6 -29.41 8.08 -5.23
CA SER A 6 -28.34 7.98 -4.24
C SER A 6 -27.42 6.79 -4.54
N ALA A 7 -27.96 5.61 -4.90
CA ALA A 7 -27.17 4.46 -5.30
C ALA A 7 -26.33 4.75 -6.56
N ALA A 8 -26.89 5.41 -7.57
CA ALA A 8 -26.16 5.77 -8.79
C ALA A 8 -25.01 6.75 -8.50
N LYS A 9 -25.21 7.69 -7.57
CA LYS A 9 -24.14 8.58 -7.06
C LYS A 9 -23.05 7.78 -6.34
N ARG A 10 -23.42 6.84 -5.47
CA ARG A 10 -22.46 5.98 -4.75
C ARG A 10 -21.64 5.11 -5.70
N ALA A 11 -22.26 4.53 -6.72
CA ALA A 11 -21.55 3.76 -7.74
C ALA A 11 -20.46 4.58 -8.45
N ARG A 12 -20.79 5.81 -8.89
CA ARG A 12 -19.82 6.74 -9.51
C ARG A 12 -18.67 7.11 -8.56
N GLN A 13 -18.98 7.37 -7.28
CA GLN A 13 -17.97 7.68 -6.27
C GLN A 13 -17.05 6.48 -6.02
N THR A 14 -17.61 5.28 -5.89
CA THR A 14 -16.86 4.04 -5.67
C THR A 14 -15.91 3.76 -6.82
N ALA A 15 -16.36 3.87 -8.08
CA ALA A 15 -15.49 3.67 -9.24
C ALA A 15 -14.24 4.57 -9.19
N ARG A 16 -14.41 5.86 -8.91
CA ARG A 16 -13.31 6.83 -8.78
C ARG A 16 -12.38 6.54 -7.59
N ARG A 17 -12.91 6.07 -6.47
CA ARG A 17 -12.11 5.69 -5.28
C ARG A 17 -11.35 4.39 -5.54
N THR A 18 -11.99 3.41 -6.18
CA THR A 18 -11.38 2.12 -6.52
C THR A 18 -10.19 2.30 -7.46
N LEU A 19 -10.30 3.14 -8.49
CA LEU A 19 -9.18 3.44 -9.40
C LEU A 19 -7.97 4.03 -8.66
N ARG A 20 -8.19 5.04 -7.81
CA ARG A 20 -7.13 5.65 -6.99
C ARG A 20 -6.52 4.68 -5.98
N ASN A 21 -7.34 3.86 -5.33
CA ASN A 21 -6.85 2.89 -4.35
C ASN A 21 -6.10 1.72 -5.04
N ARG A 22 -6.51 1.35 -6.26
CA ARG A 22 -5.85 0.31 -7.05
C ARG A 22 -4.41 0.69 -7.35
N SER A 23 -4.15 1.91 -7.85
CA SER A 23 -2.78 2.35 -8.16
C SER A 23 -1.87 2.33 -6.92
N VAL A 24 -2.36 2.83 -5.78
CA VAL A 24 -1.61 2.79 -4.51
C VAL A 24 -1.32 1.36 -4.07
N ARG A 25 -2.32 0.46 -4.12
CA ARG A 25 -2.13 -0.95 -3.73
C ARG A 25 -1.13 -1.66 -4.65
N THR A 26 -1.19 -1.42 -5.95
CA THR A 26 -0.25 -1.99 -6.92
C THR A 26 1.16 -1.47 -6.68
N HIS A 27 1.32 -0.15 -6.47
CA HIS A 27 2.62 0.45 -6.17
C HIS A 27 3.25 -0.16 -4.91
N LEU A 28 2.49 -0.32 -3.83
CA LEU A 28 2.98 -0.98 -2.61
C LEU A 28 3.41 -2.44 -2.84
N ARG A 29 2.66 -3.19 -3.67
CA ARG A 29 3.03 -4.57 -4.02
C ARG A 29 4.32 -4.61 -4.83
N HIS A 30 4.51 -3.69 -5.77
CA HIS A 30 5.72 -3.60 -6.58
C HIS A 30 6.94 -3.24 -5.74
N LEU A 31 6.83 -2.27 -4.83
CA LEU A 31 7.90 -1.93 -3.89
C LEU A 31 8.30 -3.14 -3.03
N GLN A 32 7.32 -3.86 -2.49
CA GLN A 32 7.58 -5.07 -1.70
C GLN A 32 8.24 -6.18 -2.52
N LYS A 33 7.80 -6.39 -3.77
CA LYS A 33 8.41 -7.36 -4.67
C LYS A 33 9.86 -6.99 -4.97
N ARG A 34 10.13 -5.72 -5.28
CA ARG A 34 11.49 -5.24 -5.58
C ARG A 34 12.44 -5.48 -4.41
N ILE A 35 12.03 -5.12 -3.19
CA ILE A 35 12.85 -5.34 -1.97
C ILE A 35 13.07 -6.84 -1.73
N ARG A 36 12.07 -7.69 -2.00
CA ARG A 36 12.19 -9.15 -1.81
C ARG A 36 13.11 -9.81 -2.83
N SER A 37 13.11 -9.32 -4.07
CA SER A 37 13.91 -9.87 -5.16
C SER A 37 15.34 -9.31 -5.20
N ALA A 38 15.61 -8.21 -4.48
CA ALA A 38 16.94 -7.64 -4.40
C ALA A 38 17.81 -8.47 -3.44
N PRO A 39 19.02 -8.91 -3.85
CA PRO A 39 19.95 -9.64 -2.98
C PRO A 39 20.51 -8.75 -1.85
N SER A 40 20.68 -7.46 -2.12
CA SER A 40 21.01 -6.43 -1.13
C SER A 40 20.14 -5.18 -1.38
N PRO A 41 18.95 -5.10 -0.78
CA PRO A 41 18.08 -3.93 -0.92
C PRO A 41 18.70 -2.73 -0.22
N SER A 42 18.84 -1.60 -0.92
CA SER A 42 19.31 -0.36 -0.33
C SER A 42 18.41 0.09 0.83
N VAL A 43 19.04 0.55 1.91
CA VAL A 43 18.40 1.11 3.11
C VAL A 43 17.38 2.20 2.74
N ASP A 44 17.69 3.03 1.74
CA ASP A 44 16.81 4.11 1.31
C ASP A 44 15.54 3.59 0.62
N GLU A 45 15.65 2.49 -0.13
CA GLU A 45 14.46 1.87 -0.72
C GLU A 45 13.52 1.30 0.34
N ILE A 46 14.09 0.67 1.38
CA ILE A 46 13.34 0.14 2.50
C ILE A 46 12.63 1.27 3.26
N ARG A 47 13.34 2.36 3.56
CA ARG A 47 12.77 3.55 4.21
C ARG A 47 11.65 4.18 3.37
N ARG A 48 11.83 4.30 2.06
CA ARG A 48 10.79 4.78 1.13
C ARG A 48 9.56 3.88 1.14
N ALA A 49 9.75 2.56 1.16
CA ALA A 49 8.65 1.60 1.23
C ALA A 49 7.87 1.69 2.55
N ILE A 50 8.56 1.86 3.69
CA ILE A 50 7.93 2.09 5.00
C ILE A 50 7.08 3.37 4.96
N SER A 51 7.64 4.48 4.48
CA SER A 51 6.92 5.75 4.35
C SER A 51 5.67 5.62 3.46
N ALA A 52 5.76 4.90 2.34
CA ALA A 52 4.63 4.65 1.45
C ALA A 52 3.51 3.83 2.12
N ILE A 53 3.88 2.82 2.91
CA ILE A 53 2.93 2.01 3.69
C ILE A 53 2.20 2.86 4.72
N ASP A 54 2.92 3.70 5.46
CA ASP A 54 2.32 4.56 6.49
C ASP A 54 1.38 5.61 5.87
N LYS A 55 1.74 6.20 4.74
CA LYS A 55 0.83 7.10 3.99
C LYS A 55 -0.44 6.37 3.55
N ALA A 56 -0.34 5.13 3.08
CA ALA A 56 -1.51 4.35 2.68
C ALA A 56 -2.39 3.96 3.86
N ALA A 57 -1.80 3.70 5.04
CA ALA A 57 -2.53 3.44 6.28
C ALA A 57 -3.26 4.69 6.78
N LYS A 58 -2.57 5.85 6.80
CA LYS A 58 -3.16 7.15 7.18
C LYS A 58 -4.35 7.52 6.30
N ARG A 59 -4.30 7.20 5.00
CA ARG A 59 -5.40 7.41 4.05
C ARG A 59 -6.51 6.34 4.13
N GLY A 60 -6.40 5.34 4.99
CA GLY A 60 -7.38 4.26 5.13
C GLY A 60 -7.43 3.27 3.96
N ILE A 61 -6.42 3.28 3.08
CA ILE A 61 -6.35 2.39 1.90
C ILE A 61 -5.97 0.97 2.32
N ILE A 62 -5.17 0.85 3.39
CA ILE A 62 -4.80 -0.42 4.03
C ILE A 62 -5.12 -0.32 5.52
N HIS A 63 -5.55 -1.44 6.11
CA HIS A 63 -5.81 -1.50 7.54
C HIS A 63 -4.52 -1.36 8.36
N ARG A 64 -4.60 -0.77 9.56
CA ARG A 64 -3.46 -0.57 10.47
C ARG A 64 -2.68 -1.86 10.74
N ASN A 65 -3.37 -2.97 10.95
CA ASN A 65 -2.72 -4.27 11.21
C ASN A 65 -1.99 -4.79 9.97
N ALA A 66 -2.52 -4.53 8.77
CA ALA A 66 -1.85 -4.91 7.53
C ALA A 66 -0.60 -4.05 7.29
N ALA A 67 -0.65 -2.77 7.63
CA ALA A 67 0.52 -1.89 7.60
C ALA A 67 1.60 -2.37 8.60
N ASN A 68 1.22 -2.64 9.85
CA ASN A 68 2.14 -3.09 10.89
C ASN A 68 2.85 -4.40 10.51
N ARG A 69 2.12 -5.39 10.00
CA ARG A 69 2.71 -6.65 9.52
C ARG A 69 3.74 -6.42 8.39
N ARG A 70 3.44 -5.51 7.45
CA ARG A 70 4.36 -5.19 6.35
C ARG A 70 5.60 -4.44 6.84
N LYS A 71 5.44 -3.51 7.79
CA LYS A 71 6.56 -2.80 8.42
C LYS A 71 7.46 -3.74 9.23
N ALA A 72 6.88 -4.65 9.99
CA ALA A 72 7.64 -5.64 10.75
C ALA A 72 8.57 -6.46 9.85
N TRP A 73 8.08 -6.90 8.69
CA TRP A 73 8.90 -7.58 7.69
C TRP A 73 10.00 -6.69 7.10
N LEU A 74 9.68 -5.44 6.70
CA LEU A 74 10.67 -4.50 6.17
C LEU A 74 11.76 -4.14 7.18
N ASN A 75 11.41 -4.00 8.45
CA ASN A 75 12.38 -3.72 9.52
C ASN A 75 13.33 -4.90 9.73
N LYS A 76 12.86 -6.14 9.61
CA LYS A 76 13.74 -7.32 9.65
C LYS A 76 14.73 -7.31 8.48
N ALA A 77 14.26 -6.99 7.28
CA ALA A 77 15.12 -6.85 6.10
C ALA A 77 16.15 -5.72 6.28
N LEU A 78 15.79 -4.61 6.94
CA LEU A 78 16.70 -3.51 7.23
C LEU A 78 17.84 -3.92 8.18
N VAL A 79 17.55 -4.75 9.19
CA VAL A 79 18.56 -5.24 10.14
C VAL A 79 19.52 -6.22 9.48
N GLY A 80 19.03 -7.09 8.60
CA GLY A 80 19.86 -8.06 7.87
C GLY A 80 20.63 -7.48 6.68
N ALA A 81 20.33 -6.25 6.25
CA ALA A 81 21.05 -5.52 5.21
C ALA A 81 22.20 -4.65 5.77
N LYS A 82 22.57 -4.85 7.03
CA LYS A 82 23.66 -4.18 7.74
C LYS A 82 24.91 -5.05 7.71
#